data_AF-A0A8B6F4E2-F1
#
_entry.id   AF-A0A8B6F4E2-F1
#
_cell.length_a   1.000
_cell.length_b   1.000
_cell.length_c   1.000
_cell.angle_alpha   90.00
_cell.angle_beta   90.00
_cell.angle_gamma   90.00
#
_symmetry.space_group_name_H-M   'P 1'
#
loop_
_entity.id
_entity.type
_entity.pdbx_description
1 polymer ?
#
loop_
_entity_poly.entity_id
_entity_poly.type
_entity_poly.pdbx_seq_one_letter_code
_entity_poly.pdbx_strand_id
1 'polypeptide(L)'
;MSRSSYNEEYRLACLYWCGSIINSVAVLVPGGAIGKYGPKWSILLNVPYVVIPLYILFKVLSSHSASRRNVLTSIGTRVKKGPVEMLFILFFATCIVVNAFRAAVTLDCKHDMAKNYLKDFEPFLAEDTSFPKMQMLVYLFYFLPYYVYAIYRLLYPGPTNGLMKDLAVFHAGAAAQAQFVYLTTAQHSRTAANYRIPSTPAAQYCFWIINIALLIVPQLFAYRCIAGPKRTEKITDESVKEDNSSRDSYILRNRKR
;
A
#
# COMPACT_ATOMS: atom_id res chain seq x y z
N MET A 1 15.85 22.44 9.37
CA MET A 1 15.17 21.59 8.36
C MET A 1 15.40 22.23 6.99
N SER A 2 16.00 21.54 6.00
CA SER A 2 16.28 22.14 4.69
C SER A 2 15.01 22.17 3.82
N ARG A 3 14.90 23.13 2.89
CA ARG A 3 13.75 23.27 1.96
C ARG A 3 13.47 21.99 1.14
N SER A 4 14.50 21.16 0.94
CA SER A 4 14.40 19.84 0.29
C SER A 4 13.64 18.82 1.16
N SER A 5 13.94 18.77 2.48
CA SER A 5 13.27 17.87 3.43
C SER A 5 11.77 18.17 3.55
N TYR A 6 11.41 19.45 3.58
CA TYR A 6 10.02 19.89 3.68
C TYR A 6 9.18 19.46 2.46
N ASN A 7 9.72 19.61 1.25
CA ASN A 7 9.05 19.18 0.02
C ASN A 7 8.86 17.66 -0.05
N GLU A 8 9.80 16.89 0.48
CA GLU A 8 9.71 15.43 0.52
C GLU A 8 8.62 14.97 1.49
N GLU A 9 8.56 15.54 2.70
CA GLU A 9 7.52 15.23 3.69
C GLU A 9 6.13 15.60 3.19
N TYR A 10 5.96 16.79 2.60
CA TYR A 10 4.70 17.21 2.00
C TYR A 10 4.24 16.23 0.92
N ARG A 11 5.16 15.78 0.05
CA ARG A 11 4.88 14.81 -1.00
C ARG A 11 4.46 13.44 -0.42
N LEU A 12 5.12 12.95 0.62
CA LEU A 12 4.75 11.70 1.28
C LEU A 12 3.37 11.81 1.95
N ALA A 13 3.07 12.93 2.60
CA ALA A 13 1.75 13.20 3.18
C ALA A 13 0.66 13.22 2.10
N CYS A 14 0.90 13.90 0.96
CA CYS A 14 -0.02 13.88 -0.17
C CYS A 14 -0.24 12.46 -0.71
N LEU A 15 0.82 11.66 -0.79
CA LEU A 15 0.75 10.30 -1.32
C LEU A 15 -0.03 9.36 -0.40
N TYR A 16 0.17 9.48 0.91
CA TYR A 16 -0.60 8.77 1.93
C TYR A 16 -2.09 9.13 1.80
N TRP A 17 -2.40 10.43 1.73
CA TRP A 17 -3.77 10.92 1.55
C TRP A 17 -4.40 10.42 0.25
N CYS A 18 -3.66 10.42 -0.86
CA CYS A 18 -4.12 9.88 -2.14
C CYS A 18 -4.46 8.38 -2.02
N GLY A 19 -3.64 7.59 -1.32
CA GLY A 19 -3.91 6.18 -1.07
C GLY A 19 -5.21 5.97 -0.31
N SER A 20 -5.46 6.75 0.74
CA SER A 20 -6.70 6.70 1.52
C SER A 20 -7.93 7.02 0.67
N ILE A 21 -7.88 8.09 -0.13
CA ILE A 21 -9.02 8.50 -0.96
C ILE A 21 -9.28 7.48 -2.08
N ILE A 22 -8.23 6.99 -2.75
CA ILE A 22 -8.38 6.02 -3.83
C ILE A 22 -8.98 4.71 -3.32
N ASN A 23 -8.55 4.20 -2.16
CA ASN A 23 -9.18 3.00 -1.59
C ASN A 23 -10.67 3.26 -1.27
N SER A 24 -10.98 4.40 -0.64
CA SER A 24 -12.36 4.77 -0.32
C SER A 24 -13.26 4.79 -1.56
N VAL A 25 -12.80 5.48 -2.62
CA VAL A 25 -13.52 5.58 -3.89
C VAL A 25 -13.69 4.21 -4.56
N ALA A 26 -12.64 3.39 -4.57
CA ALA A 26 -12.66 2.06 -5.17
C ALA A 26 -13.68 1.12 -4.51
N VAL A 27 -14.03 1.37 -3.25
CA VAL A 27 -15.05 0.59 -2.53
C VAL A 27 -16.43 1.24 -2.63
N LEU A 28 -16.53 2.55 -2.41
CA LEU A 28 -17.80 3.26 -2.32
C LEU A 28 -18.52 3.37 -3.66
N VAL A 29 -17.80 3.67 -4.74
CA VAL A 29 -18.43 3.90 -6.05
C VAL A 29 -19.04 2.61 -6.60
N PRO A 30 -18.30 1.48 -6.71
CA PRO A 30 -18.90 0.26 -7.22
C PRO A 30 -19.82 -0.40 -6.18
N GLY A 31 -19.53 -0.27 -4.88
CA GLY A 31 -20.40 -0.79 -3.82
C GLY A 31 -21.77 -0.09 -3.79
N GLY A 32 -21.80 1.21 -4.06
CA GLY A 32 -23.05 1.97 -4.23
C GLY A 32 -23.79 1.61 -5.52
N ALA A 33 -23.07 1.34 -6.61
CA ALA A 33 -23.67 0.98 -7.90
C ALA A 33 -24.29 -0.42 -7.92
N ILE A 34 -23.61 -1.41 -7.30
CA ILE A 34 -24.03 -2.82 -7.25
C ILE A 34 -25.02 -3.08 -6.09
N GLY A 35 -25.07 -2.18 -5.10
CA GLY A 35 -25.92 -2.33 -3.93
C GLY A 35 -27.42 -2.26 -4.22
N LYS A 36 -28.22 -2.57 -3.19
CA LYS A 36 -29.70 -2.66 -3.21
C LYS A 36 -30.46 -1.53 -3.91
N TYR A 37 -29.87 -0.33 -3.99
CA TYR A 37 -30.51 0.86 -4.55
C TYR A 37 -30.04 1.22 -5.97
N GLY A 38 -29.12 0.45 -6.56
CA GLY A 38 -28.58 0.68 -7.89
C GLY A 38 -27.78 1.98 -8.05
N PRO A 39 -27.30 2.28 -9.28
CA PRO A 39 -26.52 3.48 -9.55
C PRO A 39 -27.42 4.74 -9.46
N LYS A 40 -27.09 5.63 -8.52
CA LYS A 40 -27.74 6.95 -8.38
C LYS A 40 -26.90 8.04 -9.04
N TRP A 41 -27.56 9.10 -9.50
CA TRP A 41 -26.88 10.30 -10.03
C TRP A 41 -25.91 10.94 -9.03
N SER A 42 -26.10 10.72 -7.72
CA SER A 42 -25.16 11.14 -6.67
C SER A 42 -23.76 10.51 -6.80
N ILE A 43 -23.60 9.41 -7.54
CA ILE A 43 -22.28 8.82 -7.83
C ILE A 43 -21.42 9.79 -8.64
N LEU A 44 -22.02 10.62 -9.50
CA LEU A 44 -21.29 11.63 -10.27
C LEU A 44 -20.60 12.68 -9.38
N LEU A 45 -21.10 12.92 -8.17
CA LEU A 45 -20.45 13.82 -7.20
C LEU A 45 -19.10 13.28 -6.73
N ASN A 46 -18.83 11.97 -6.88
CA ASN A 46 -17.52 11.39 -6.57
C ASN A 46 -16.52 11.57 -7.72
N VAL A 47 -16.93 11.98 -8.92
CA VAL A 47 -16.04 12.11 -10.09
C VAL A 47 -14.86 13.06 -9.82
N PRO A 48 -15.03 14.26 -9.23
CA PRO A 48 -13.89 15.10 -8.86
C PRO A 48 -12.96 14.43 -7.85
N TYR A 49 -13.53 13.70 -6.88
CA TYR A 49 -12.80 12.92 -5.88
C TYR A 49 -12.06 11.71 -6.45
N VAL A 50 -12.40 11.26 -7.66
CA VAL A 50 -11.66 10.22 -8.39
C VAL A 50 -10.56 10.85 -9.24
N VAL A 51 -10.91 11.88 -10.02
CA VAL A 51 -10.02 12.49 -11.00
C VAL A 51 -8.86 13.24 -10.35
N ILE A 52 -9.12 14.00 -9.27
CA ILE A 52 -8.10 14.82 -8.61
C ILE A 52 -7.00 13.95 -7.97
N PRO A 53 -7.30 12.92 -7.16
CA PRO A 53 -6.27 12.06 -6.60
C PRO A 53 -5.52 11.25 -7.65
N LEU A 54 -6.19 10.78 -8.71
CA LEU A 54 -5.52 10.09 -9.81
C LEU A 54 -4.57 11.01 -10.57
N TYR A 55 -4.96 12.26 -10.82
CA TYR A 55 -4.10 13.25 -11.45
C TYR A 55 -2.89 13.59 -10.59
N ILE A 56 -3.09 13.81 -9.28
CA ILE A 56 -2.00 14.08 -8.33
C ILE A 56 -1.05 12.88 -8.25
N LEU A 57 -1.60 11.66 -8.15
CA LEU A 57 -0.81 10.43 -8.12
C LEU A 57 0.01 10.28 -9.40
N PHE A 58 -0.61 10.48 -10.57
CA PHE A 58 0.09 10.40 -11.86
C PHE A 58 1.19 11.45 -11.95
N LYS A 59 0.95 12.69 -11.51
CA LYS A 59 1.95 13.77 -11.48
C LYS A 59 3.13 13.41 -10.57
N VAL A 60 2.86 12.89 -9.37
CA VAL A 60 3.90 12.51 -8.40
C VAL A 60 4.72 11.31 -8.89
N LEU A 61 4.08 10.28 -9.45
CA LEU A 61 4.76 9.10 -9.99
C LEU A 61 5.55 9.42 -11.28
N SER A 62 5.04 10.33 -12.12
CA SER A 62 5.70 10.76 -13.35
C SER A 62 6.93 11.61 -13.06
N SER A 63 6.92 12.39 -11.97
CA SER A 63 8.08 13.16 -11.51
C SER A 63 9.27 12.25 -11.13
N HIS A 64 9.01 11.03 -10.68
CA HIS A 64 10.03 10.01 -10.42
C HIS A 64 10.57 9.35 -11.72
N SER A 65 9.83 9.44 -12.83
CA SER A 65 10.22 8.83 -14.11
C SER A 65 11.36 9.54 -14.83
N ALA A 66 11.51 10.86 -14.62
CA ALA A 66 12.62 11.61 -15.18
C ALA A 66 13.97 11.24 -14.53
N SER A 67 13.97 10.94 -13.22
CA SER A 67 15.15 10.49 -12.48
C SER A 67 15.53 9.02 -12.75
N ARG A 68 14.56 8.19 -13.18
CA ARG A 68 14.75 6.77 -13.54
C ARG A 68 15.70 6.51 -14.71
N ARG A 69 15.88 7.47 -15.63
CA ARG A 69 16.64 7.25 -16.87
C ARG A 69 18.17 7.18 -16.68
N ASN A 70 18.68 7.66 -15.55
CA ASN A 70 20.13 7.83 -15.35
C ASN A 70 20.77 6.76 -14.44
N VAL A 71 20.01 5.77 -13.94
CA VAL A 71 20.51 4.81 -12.93
C VAL A 71 20.17 3.36 -13.33
N LEU A 72 20.38 3.01 -14.60
CA LEU A 72 20.21 1.63 -15.08
C LEU A 72 21.47 0.75 -14.91
N THR A 73 22.52 1.28 -14.30
CA THR A 73 23.84 0.63 -14.16
C THR A 73 24.21 0.43 -12.70
N SER A 74 23.52 -0.47 -12.02
CA SER A 74 24.11 -1.23 -10.90
C SER A 74 23.17 -2.37 -10.52
N ILE A 75 23.53 -3.58 -10.95
CA ILE A 75 22.97 -4.82 -10.40
C ILE A 75 23.48 -4.89 -8.96
N GLY A 76 22.60 -4.55 -8.01
CA GLY A 76 22.91 -4.58 -6.58
C GLY A 76 23.28 -5.99 -6.15
N THR A 77 24.47 -6.13 -5.56
CA THR A 77 24.90 -7.36 -4.91
C THR A 77 23.90 -7.75 -3.81
N ARG A 78 23.70 -9.06 -3.64
CA ARG A 78 22.76 -9.66 -2.69
C ARG A 78 23.14 -9.25 -1.26
N VAL A 79 22.57 -8.16 -0.75
CA VAL A 79 22.77 -7.71 0.62
C VAL A 79 22.23 -8.80 1.56
N LYS A 80 23.00 -9.16 2.60
CA LYS A 80 22.55 -10.09 3.64
C LYS A 80 21.24 -9.57 4.22
N LYS A 81 20.18 -10.36 4.10
CA LYS A 81 18.84 -10.02 4.58
C LYS A 81 18.86 -10.05 6.11
N GLY A 82 18.41 -8.98 6.74
CA GLY A 82 18.21 -8.97 8.18
C GLY A 82 16.98 -9.80 8.58
N PRO A 83 16.84 -10.12 9.86
CA PRO A 83 15.68 -10.84 10.39
C PRO A 83 14.37 -10.07 10.18
N VAL A 84 14.42 -8.73 10.12
CA VAL A 84 13.27 -7.86 9.91
C VAL A 84 12.71 -8.00 8.48
N GLU A 85 13.57 -8.11 7.47
CA GLU A 85 13.14 -8.30 6.09
C GLU A 85 12.43 -9.66 5.90
N MET A 86 12.90 -10.71 6.60
CA MET A 86 12.24 -12.02 6.61
C MET A 86 10.84 -11.95 7.23
N LEU A 87 10.70 -11.20 8.33
CA LEU A 87 9.41 -11.02 9.00
C LEU A 87 8.39 -10.32 8.08
N PHE A 88 8.80 -9.28 7.36
CA PHE A 88 7.92 -8.61 6.39
C PHE A 88 7.54 -9.53 5.22
N ILE A 89 8.47 -10.33 4.70
CA ILE A 89 8.17 -11.29 3.63
C ILE A 89 7.14 -12.30 4.10
N LEU A 90 7.34 -12.90 5.29
CA LEU A 90 6.41 -13.86 5.87
C LEU A 90 5.03 -13.23 6.09
N PHE A 91 4.99 -12.02 6.64
CA PHE A 91 3.74 -11.29 6.86
C PHE A 91 2.98 -11.03 5.55
N PHE A 92 3.65 -10.53 4.51
CA PHE A 92 3.02 -10.29 3.21
C PHE A 92 2.56 -11.59 2.56
N ALA A 93 3.31 -12.68 2.70
CA ALA A 93 2.88 -13.99 2.23
C ALA A 93 1.59 -14.46 2.94
N THR A 94 1.52 -14.31 4.26
CA THR A 94 0.29 -14.60 5.03
C THR A 94 -0.86 -13.68 4.60
N CYS A 95 -0.61 -12.39 4.36
CA CYS A 95 -1.62 -11.45 3.87
C CYS A 95 -2.19 -11.85 2.50
N ILE A 96 -1.34 -12.34 1.59
CA ILE A 96 -1.77 -12.86 0.29
C ILE A 96 -2.76 -14.00 0.49
N VAL A 97 -2.43 -14.97 1.33
CA VAL A 97 -3.29 -16.13 1.59
C VAL A 97 -4.61 -15.71 2.26
N VAL A 98 -4.55 -14.90 3.31
CA VAL A 98 -5.74 -14.45 4.05
C VAL A 98 -6.67 -13.62 3.17
N ASN A 99 -6.12 -12.65 2.41
CA ASN A 99 -6.95 -11.80 1.55
C ASN A 99 -7.50 -12.56 0.34
N ALA A 100 -6.73 -13.48 -0.24
CA ALA A 100 -7.24 -14.37 -1.30
C ALA A 100 -8.37 -15.27 -0.78
N PHE A 101 -8.22 -15.82 0.43
CA PHE A 101 -9.27 -16.60 1.07
C PHE A 101 -10.53 -15.77 1.35
N ARG A 102 -10.40 -14.58 1.97
CA ARG A 102 -11.54 -13.67 2.21
C ARG A 102 -12.24 -13.26 0.92
N ALA A 103 -11.49 -13.03 -0.16
CA ALA A 103 -12.07 -12.74 -1.47
C ALA A 103 -12.77 -13.97 -2.08
N ALA A 104 -12.21 -15.17 -1.93
CA ALA A 104 -12.87 -16.41 -2.36
C ALA A 104 -14.17 -16.67 -1.60
N VAL A 105 -14.21 -16.41 -0.29
CA VAL A 105 -15.43 -16.46 0.54
C VAL A 105 -16.47 -15.47 0.00
N THR A 106 -16.04 -14.26 -0.34
CA THR A 106 -16.90 -13.20 -0.87
C THR A 106 -17.48 -13.54 -2.25
N LEU A 107 -16.75 -14.31 -3.06
CA LEU A 107 -17.18 -14.79 -4.38
C LEU A 107 -18.03 -16.07 -4.30
N ASP A 108 -18.67 -16.34 -3.15
CA ASP A 108 -19.55 -17.49 -2.89
C ASP A 108 -18.89 -18.85 -3.16
N CYS A 109 -17.63 -19.01 -2.72
CA CYS A 109 -16.96 -20.31 -2.75
C CYS A 109 -17.77 -21.36 -1.97
N LYS A 110 -18.15 -22.46 -2.65
CA LYS A 110 -19.03 -23.50 -2.10
C LYS A 110 -18.37 -24.42 -1.07
N HIS A 111 -17.08 -24.23 -0.80
CA HIS A 111 -16.32 -25.08 0.10
C HIS A 111 -16.74 -24.91 1.57
N ASP A 112 -16.77 -25.99 2.34
CA ASP A 112 -17.26 -25.98 3.73
C ASP A 112 -16.44 -25.06 4.65
N MET A 113 -15.13 -24.93 4.41
CA MET A 113 -14.31 -23.97 5.14
C MET A 113 -14.76 -22.52 4.94
N ALA A 114 -15.19 -22.15 3.73
CA ALA A 114 -15.66 -20.80 3.44
C ALA A 114 -16.98 -20.49 4.15
N LYS A 115 -17.91 -21.46 4.16
CA LYS A 115 -19.20 -21.35 4.87
C LYS A 115 -19.01 -21.28 6.38
N ASN A 116 -18.15 -22.14 6.94
CA ASN A 116 -17.85 -22.13 8.36
C ASN A 116 -17.16 -20.83 8.77
N TYR A 117 -16.22 -20.31 7.97
CA TYR A 117 -15.58 -19.02 8.24
C TYR A 117 -16.58 -17.86 8.26
N LEU A 118 -17.48 -17.81 7.28
CA LEU A 118 -18.51 -16.78 7.20
C LEU A 118 -19.50 -16.87 8.36
N LYS A 119 -19.83 -18.08 8.84
CA LYS A 119 -20.73 -18.25 9.99
C LYS A 119 -20.05 -17.96 11.33
N ASP A 120 -18.84 -18.47 11.54
CA ASP A 120 -18.22 -18.56 12.86
C ASP A 120 -17.24 -17.41 13.14
N PHE A 121 -16.70 -16.75 12.11
CA PHE A 121 -15.66 -15.72 12.26
C PHE A 121 -16.09 -14.36 11.69
N GLU A 122 -16.49 -14.29 10.41
CA GLU A 122 -16.79 -13.01 9.73
C GLU A 122 -18.14 -13.01 9.02
N PRO A 123 -19.26 -13.05 9.77
CA PRO A 123 -20.61 -12.96 9.19
C PRO A 123 -20.88 -11.59 8.58
N PHE A 124 -20.05 -10.58 8.87
CA PHE A 124 -20.11 -9.27 8.23
C PHE A 124 -19.97 -9.33 6.70
N LEU A 125 -19.22 -10.30 6.16
CA LEU A 125 -19.08 -10.49 4.72
C LEU A 125 -20.36 -11.04 4.06
N ALA A 126 -21.26 -11.63 4.86
CA ALA A 126 -22.53 -12.17 4.41
C ALA A 126 -23.61 -11.09 4.25
N GLU A 127 -23.37 -9.87 4.75
CA GLU A 127 -24.36 -8.81 4.74
C GLU A 127 -24.82 -8.50 3.30
N ASP A 128 -26.09 -8.13 3.14
CA ASP A 128 -26.68 -7.74 1.86
C ASP A 128 -26.05 -6.46 1.28
N THR A 129 -25.29 -5.72 2.09
CA THR A 129 -24.58 -4.53 1.64
C THR A 129 -23.34 -4.95 0.82
N SER A 130 -23.15 -4.32 -0.34
CA SER A 130 -22.04 -4.70 -1.24
C SER A 130 -20.68 -4.16 -0.76
N PHE A 131 -20.62 -3.25 0.22
CA PHE A 131 -19.39 -2.55 0.59
C PHE A 131 -18.28 -3.46 1.18
N PRO A 132 -18.57 -4.37 2.14
CA PRO A 132 -17.55 -5.27 2.67
C PRO A 132 -17.01 -6.21 1.58
N LYS A 133 -17.91 -6.66 0.69
CA LYS A 133 -17.58 -7.49 -0.46
C LYS A 133 -16.65 -6.76 -1.43
N MET A 134 -16.96 -5.51 -1.75
CA MET A 134 -16.11 -4.66 -2.59
C MET A 134 -14.72 -4.44 -1.97
N GLN A 135 -14.63 -4.25 -0.65
CA GLN A 135 -13.34 -4.09 0.03
C GLN A 135 -12.47 -5.36 -0.10
N MET A 136 -13.06 -6.56 -0.03
CA MET A 136 -12.33 -7.82 -0.25
C MET A 136 -11.83 -7.95 -1.70
N LEU A 137 -12.63 -7.51 -2.68
CA LEU A 137 -12.19 -7.46 -4.07
C LEU A 137 -11.06 -6.44 -4.29
N VAL A 138 -11.11 -5.29 -3.62
CA VAL A 138 -10.02 -4.31 -3.66
C VAL A 138 -8.74 -4.92 -3.09
N TYR A 139 -8.82 -5.70 -2.01
CA TYR A 139 -7.66 -6.42 -1.50
C TYR A 139 -7.13 -7.45 -2.50
N LEU A 140 -8.00 -8.21 -3.15
CA LEU A 140 -7.61 -9.21 -4.15
C LEU A 140 -6.93 -8.58 -5.37
N PHE A 141 -7.50 -7.52 -5.94
CA PHE A 141 -7.04 -6.96 -7.21
C PHE A 141 -5.95 -5.88 -7.07
N TYR A 142 -5.89 -5.17 -5.94
CA TYR A 142 -4.91 -4.09 -5.76
C TYR A 142 -3.88 -4.37 -4.67
N PHE A 143 -4.29 -4.86 -3.50
CA PHE A 143 -3.33 -5.10 -2.40
C PHE A 143 -2.48 -6.35 -2.68
N LEU A 144 -3.05 -7.39 -3.27
CA LEU A 144 -2.35 -8.64 -3.52
C LEU A 144 -1.19 -8.48 -4.53
N PRO A 145 -1.37 -7.83 -5.70
CA PRO A 145 -0.24 -7.52 -6.58
C PRO A 145 0.81 -6.63 -5.90
N TYR A 146 0.39 -5.69 -5.05
CA TYR A 146 1.32 -4.88 -4.26
C TYR A 146 2.14 -5.74 -3.29
N TYR A 147 1.53 -6.70 -2.57
CA TYR A 147 2.25 -7.60 -1.66
C TYR A 147 3.25 -8.49 -2.41
N VAL A 148 2.88 -9.01 -3.58
CA VAL A 148 3.80 -9.77 -4.44
C VAL A 148 4.97 -8.89 -4.86
N TYR A 149 4.70 -7.66 -5.30
CA TYR A 149 5.74 -6.70 -5.67
C TYR A 149 6.62 -6.31 -4.48
N ALA A 150 6.06 -6.13 -3.29
CA ALA A 150 6.79 -5.81 -2.07
C ALA A 150 7.73 -6.95 -1.66
N ILE A 151 7.26 -8.20 -1.71
CA ILE A 151 8.10 -9.39 -1.50
C ILE A 151 9.21 -9.43 -2.55
N TYR A 152 8.87 -9.25 -3.84
CA TYR A 152 9.87 -9.22 -4.91
C TYR A 152 10.97 -8.17 -4.64
N ARG A 153 10.60 -6.97 -4.19
CA ARG A 153 11.55 -5.90 -3.84
C ARG A 153 12.38 -6.20 -2.60
N LEU A 154 11.81 -6.88 -1.61
CA LEU A 154 12.56 -7.37 -0.44
C LEU A 154 13.52 -8.51 -0.81
N LEU A 155 13.18 -9.32 -1.80
CA LEU A 155 14.04 -10.42 -2.29
C LEU A 155 15.17 -9.90 -3.19
N TYR A 156 14.89 -8.90 -4.03
CA TYR A 156 15.80 -8.35 -5.03
C TYR A 156 15.88 -6.81 -4.88
N PRO A 157 16.76 -6.31 -3.98
CA PRO A 157 16.95 -4.88 -3.80
C PRO A 157 17.59 -4.28 -5.06
N GLY A 158 16.78 -3.58 -5.85
CA GLY A 158 17.22 -2.89 -7.08
C GLY A 158 17.55 -1.40 -6.84
N PRO A 159 18.12 -0.70 -7.83
CA PRO A 159 18.52 0.71 -7.73
C PRO A 159 17.33 1.68 -7.55
N THR A 160 16.12 1.30 -7.96
CA THR A 160 14.90 2.11 -7.86
C THR A 160 14.22 1.98 -6.49
N ASN A 161 14.89 2.41 -5.41
CA ASN A 161 14.33 2.39 -4.05
C ASN A 161 13.26 3.45 -3.80
N GLY A 162 13.25 4.55 -4.56
CA GLY A 162 12.28 5.63 -4.40
C GLY A 162 10.84 5.23 -4.73
N LEU A 163 10.63 4.45 -5.81
CA LEU A 163 9.31 3.95 -6.18
C LEU A 163 8.72 3.02 -5.09
N MET A 164 9.56 2.21 -4.44
CA MET A 164 9.10 1.32 -3.39
C MET A 164 8.65 2.09 -2.15
N LYS A 165 9.41 3.12 -1.76
CA LYS A 165 9.01 4.05 -0.68
C LYS A 165 7.66 4.70 -0.99
N ASP A 166 7.49 5.18 -2.21
CA ASP A 166 6.27 5.84 -2.65
C ASP A 166 5.06 4.88 -2.59
N LEU A 167 5.21 3.68 -3.16
CA LEU A 167 4.16 2.66 -3.12
C LEU A 167 3.85 2.20 -1.70
N ALA A 168 4.85 2.10 -0.81
CA ALA A 168 4.63 1.73 0.57
C ALA A 168 3.82 2.77 1.35
N VAL A 169 4.10 4.07 1.16
CA VAL A 169 3.33 5.16 1.79
C VAL A 169 1.92 5.25 1.22
N PHE A 170 1.78 5.08 -0.09
CA PHE A 170 0.47 5.00 -0.74
C PHE A 170 -0.37 3.85 -0.16
N HIS A 171 0.22 2.65 -0.09
CA HIS A 171 -0.43 1.46 0.45
C HIS A 171 -0.75 1.60 1.95
N ALA A 172 0.10 2.24 2.73
CA ALA A 172 -0.15 2.52 4.14
C ALA A 172 -1.38 3.43 4.33
N GLY A 173 -1.55 4.45 3.49
CA GLY A 173 -2.75 5.30 3.49
C GLY A 173 -4.01 4.55 3.08
N ALA A 174 -3.92 3.71 2.05
CA ALA A 174 -5.00 2.85 1.60
C ALA A 174 -5.43 1.86 2.70
N ALA A 175 -4.47 1.16 3.32
CA ALA A 175 -4.71 0.19 4.38
C ALA A 175 -5.32 0.84 5.63
N ALA A 176 -4.86 2.04 6.01
CA ALA A 176 -5.43 2.77 7.15
C ALA A 176 -6.90 3.09 6.95
N GLN A 177 -7.25 3.63 5.78
CA GLN A 177 -8.64 3.95 5.46
C GLN A 177 -9.50 2.67 5.38
N ALA A 178 -9.00 1.62 4.71
CA ALA A 178 -9.70 0.36 4.54
C ALA A 178 -10.01 -0.32 5.89
N GLN A 179 -9.00 -0.48 6.74
CA GLN A 179 -9.13 -1.19 8.02
C GLN A 179 -9.93 -0.39 9.05
N PHE A 180 -9.76 0.94 9.09
CA PHE A 180 -10.54 1.77 10.00
C PHE A 180 -12.04 1.68 9.70
N VAL A 181 -12.43 1.77 8.43
CA VAL A 181 -13.84 1.63 8.02
C VAL A 181 -14.34 0.21 8.29
N TYR A 182 -13.55 -0.83 7.95
CA TYR A 182 -13.95 -2.21 8.18
C TYR A 182 -14.18 -2.53 9.66
N LEU A 183 -13.28 -2.12 10.55
CA LEU A 183 -13.39 -2.32 12.00
C LEU A 183 -14.62 -1.60 12.57
N THR A 184 -14.79 -0.32 12.22
CA THR A 184 -15.89 0.50 12.76
C THR A 184 -17.25 0.02 12.27
N THR A 185 -17.37 -0.37 11.01
CA THR A 185 -18.63 -0.85 10.42
C THR A 185 -19.01 -2.25 10.91
N ALA A 186 -18.05 -3.16 11.10
CA ALA A 186 -18.32 -4.49 11.66
C ALA A 186 -18.91 -4.43 13.09
N GLN A 187 -18.63 -3.36 13.84
CA GLN A 187 -19.13 -3.16 15.20
C GLN A 187 -20.30 -2.17 15.30
N HIS A 188 -20.66 -1.51 14.21
CA HIS A 188 -21.60 -0.40 14.27
C HIS A 188 -23.02 -0.87 14.61
N SER A 189 -23.77 -0.03 15.33
CA SER A 189 -25.13 -0.34 15.76
C SER A 189 -26.12 -0.50 14.60
N ARG A 190 -25.83 0.05 13.42
CA ARG A 190 -26.65 -0.11 12.20
C ARG A 190 -26.41 -1.43 11.48
N THR A 191 -25.33 -2.15 11.76
CA THR A 191 -25.09 -3.50 11.24
C THR A 191 -26.00 -4.46 11.99
N ALA A 192 -26.77 -5.28 11.25
CA ALA A 192 -27.73 -6.19 11.87
C ALA A 192 -27.03 -7.17 12.82
N ALA A 193 -27.66 -7.52 13.95
CA ALA A 193 -27.04 -8.32 15.00
C ALA A 193 -26.51 -9.67 14.48
N ASN A 194 -27.14 -10.24 13.46
CA ASN A 194 -26.75 -11.51 12.83
C ASN A 194 -25.47 -11.42 11.99
N TYR A 195 -25.07 -10.21 11.57
CA TYR A 195 -23.86 -9.95 10.77
C TYR A 195 -22.73 -9.33 11.60
N ARG A 196 -22.96 -9.06 12.89
CA ARG A 196 -21.91 -8.59 13.80
C ARG A 196 -20.98 -9.73 14.16
N ILE A 197 -19.77 -9.37 14.57
CA ILE A 197 -18.75 -10.32 15.01
C ILE A 197 -19.33 -11.20 16.14
N PRO A 198 -19.30 -12.54 16.00
CA PRO A 198 -19.82 -13.43 17.04
C PRO A 198 -19.17 -13.18 18.39
N SER A 199 -19.95 -13.33 19.47
CA SER A 199 -19.44 -13.15 20.85
C SER A 199 -18.45 -14.23 21.30
N THR A 200 -18.18 -15.23 20.45
CA THR A 200 -17.20 -16.28 20.72
C THR A 200 -15.80 -15.69 20.84
N PRO A 201 -15.05 -15.96 21.93
CA PRO A 201 -13.73 -15.36 22.14
C PRO A 201 -12.77 -15.60 20.97
N ALA A 202 -12.76 -16.81 20.40
CA ALA A 202 -11.91 -17.15 19.26
C ALA A 202 -12.18 -16.27 18.03
N ALA A 203 -13.45 -16.02 17.71
CA ALA A 203 -13.84 -15.18 16.57
C ALA A 203 -13.39 -13.73 16.77
N GLN A 204 -13.59 -13.18 17.96
CA GLN A 204 -13.17 -11.82 18.30
C GLN A 204 -11.65 -11.66 18.24
N TYR A 205 -10.90 -12.59 18.85
CA TYR A 205 -9.44 -12.52 18.81
C TYR A 205 -8.90 -12.63 17.37
N CYS A 206 -9.40 -13.58 16.58
CA CYS A 206 -9.01 -13.71 15.17
C CYS A 206 -9.30 -12.44 14.38
N PHE A 207 -10.51 -11.88 14.52
CA PHE A 207 -10.90 -10.65 13.85
C PHE A 207 -9.98 -9.48 14.21
N TRP A 208 -9.74 -9.24 15.50
CA TRP A 208 -8.90 -8.13 15.94
C TRP A 208 -7.45 -8.30 15.55
N ILE A 209 -6.87 -9.48 15.75
CA ILE A 209 -5.46 -9.74 15.42
C ILE A 209 -5.21 -9.51 13.93
N ILE A 210 -6.05 -10.06 13.05
CA ILE A 210 -5.87 -9.95 11.61
C ILE A 210 -6.02 -8.49 11.17
N ASN A 211 -7.11 -7.82 11.56
CA ASN A 211 -7.40 -6.48 11.06
C ASN A 211 -6.47 -5.40 11.68
N ILE A 212 -6.06 -5.54 12.95
CA ILE A 212 -5.02 -4.67 13.54
C ILE A 212 -3.68 -4.91 12.86
N ALA A 213 -3.30 -6.15 12.57
CA ALA A 213 -2.05 -6.43 11.88
C ALA A 213 -2.05 -5.85 10.45
N LEU A 214 -3.16 -5.97 9.72
CA LEU A 214 -3.35 -5.35 8.40
C LEU A 214 -3.36 -3.81 8.47
N LEU A 215 -3.69 -3.21 9.62
CA LEU A 215 -3.61 -1.77 9.84
C LEU A 215 -2.17 -1.32 10.13
N ILE A 216 -1.50 -1.97 11.09
CA ILE A 216 -0.22 -1.52 11.66
C ILE A 216 0.98 -1.87 10.77
N VAL A 217 1.04 -3.09 10.23
CA VAL A 217 2.23 -3.55 9.51
C VAL A 217 2.52 -2.74 8.24
N PRO A 218 1.52 -2.32 7.44
CA PRO A 218 1.75 -1.37 6.35
C PRO A 218 2.40 -0.05 6.79
N GLN A 219 2.03 0.47 7.97
CA GLN A 219 2.63 1.70 8.52
C GLN A 219 4.09 1.49 8.89
N LEU A 220 4.39 0.38 9.58
CA LEU A 220 5.75 0.02 9.95
C LEU A 220 6.62 -0.20 8.72
N PHE A 221 6.06 -0.83 7.68
CA PHE A 221 6.75 -1.06 6.42
C PHE A 221 7.05 0.25 5.67
N ALA A 222 6.08 1.16 5.60
CA ALA A 222 6.27 2.49 5.02
C ALA A 222 7.33 3.29 5.81
N TYR A 223 7.24 3.29 7.14
CA TYR A 223 8.24 3.92 8.01
C TYR A 223 9.64 3.36 7.76
N ARG A 224 9.79 2.04 7.64
CA ARG A 224 11.07 1.39 7.34
C ARG A 224 11.61 1.77 5.96
N CYS A 225 10.75 1.96 4.97
CA CYS A 225 11.14 2.42 3.62
C CYS A 225 11.58 3.89 3.62
N ILE A 226 11.04 4.73 4.52
CA ILE A 226 11.44 6.14 4.70
C ILE A 226 12.76 6.22 5.49
N ALA A 227 12.85 5.48 6.61
CA ALA A 227 13.99 5.49 7.52
C ALA A 227 15.21 4.68 7.01
N GLY A 228 15.05 3.91 5.93
CA GLY A 228 16.15 3.17 5.32
C GLY A 228 17.29 4.07 4.88
N PRO A 229 18.52 3.55 4.78
CA PRO A 229 19.69 4.37 4.45
C PRO A 229 19.47 5.06 3.10
N LYS A 230 19.59 6.41 3.11
CA LYS A 230 19.55 7.27 1.92
C LYS A 230 20.77 7.01 1.03
N ARG A 231 20.82 5.84 0.40
CA ARG A 231 21.95 5.40 -0.44
C ARG A 231 22.14 6.31 -1.66
N THR A 232 21.10 7.01 -2.09
CA THR A 232 21.11 7.92 -3.25
C THR A 232 21.76 9.28 -2.99
N GLU A 233 21.74 9.82 -1.77
CA GLU A 233 22.49 11.05 -1.46
C GLU A 233 24.00 10.80 -1.52
N LYS A 234 24.45 9.67 -0.97
CA LYS A 234 25.87 9.29 -0.94
C LYS A 234 26.46 9.09 -2.34
N ILE A 235 25.74 8.40 -3.24
CA ILE A 235 26.21 8.17 -4.62
C ILE A 235 26.23 9.48 -5.41
N THR A 236 25.27 10.38 -5.20
CA THR A 236 25.26 11.68 -5.89
C THR A 236 26.42 12.54 -5.41
N ASP A 237 26.67 12.60 -4.10
CA ASP A 237 27.82 13.32 -3.54
C ASP A 237 29.17 12.73 -3.97
N GLU A 238 29.28 11.40 -4.05
CA GLU A 238 30.49 10.73 -4.53
C GLU A 238 30.70 10.96 -6.04
N SER A 239 29.65 10.84 -6.87
CA SER A 239 29.74 11.10 -8.31
C SER A 239 30.03 12.56 -8.65
N VAL A 240 29.48 13.51 -7.89
CA VAL A 240 29.73 14.95 -8.06
C VAL A 240 31.15 15.30 -7.58
N LYS A 241 31.65 14.64 -6.53
CA LYS A 241 33.04 14.77 -6.10
C LYS A 241 34.02 14.17 -7.12
N GLU A 242 33.72 13.01 -7.71
CA GLU A 242 34.53 12.39 -8.76
C GLU A 242 34.58 13.23 -10.05
N ASP A 243 33.44 13.79 -10.48
CA ASP A 243 33.38 14.66 -11.67
C ASP A 243 34.15 15.98 -11.45
N ASN A 244 33.98 16.61 -10.28
CA ASN A 244 34.73 17.82 -9.93
C ASN A 244 36.24 17.55 -9.80
N SER A 245 36.63 16.43 -9.18
CA SER A 245 38.04 16.05 -9.06
C SER A 245 38.68 15.75 -10.44
N SER A 246 37.93 15.12 -11.34
CA SER A 246 38.36 14.85 -12.71
C SER A 246 38.51 16.13 -13.54
N ARG A 247 37.58 17.08 -13.39
CA ARG A 247 37.66 18.40 -14.02
C ARG A 247 38.87 19.21 -13.53
N ASP A 248 39.08 19.28 -12.22
CA ASP A 248 40.22 20.02 -11.64
C ASP A 248 41.56 19.42 -12.09
N SER A 249 41.65 18.10 -12.15
CA SER A 249 42.82 17.38 -12.65
C SER A 249 43.12 17.71 -14.11
N TYR A 250 42.09 17.85 -14.95
CA TYR A 250 42.22 18.21 -16.37
C TYR A 250 42.69 19.65 -16.55
N ILE A 251 42.13 20.59 -15.77
CA ILE A 251 42.51 22.01 -15.80
C ILE A 251 43.98 22.20 -15.37
N LEU A 252 44.41 21.52 -14.30
CA LEU A 252 45.79 21.58 -13.81
C LEU A 252 46.79 21.02 -14.83
N ARG A 253 46.41 19.98 -15.59
CA ARG A 253 47.28 19.36 -16.61
C ARG A 253 47.48 20.26 -17.83
N ASN A 254 46.47 21.06 -18.19
CA ASN A 254 46.53 21.98 -19.33
C ASN A 254 47.15 23.35 -19.00
N ARG A 255 47.31 23.71 -17.72
CA ARG A 255 48.02 24.93 -17.29
C ARG A 255 49.54 24.82 -17.27
N LYS A 256 50.09 23.61 -17.39
CA LYS A 256 51.55 23.32 -17.35
C LYS A 256 52.18 23.10 -18.74
N ARG A 257 51.42 23.30 -19.81
CA ARG A 257 51.91 23.37 -21.20
C ARG A 257 51.83 24.81 -21.67
#